data_AF-A0A963R1R3-F1
#
_entry.id   AF-A0A963R1R3-F1
#
_cell.length_a   1.000
_cell.length_b   1.000
_cell.length_c   1.000
_cell.angle_alpha   90.00
_cell.angle_beta   90.00
_cell.angle_gamma   90.00
#
_symmetry.space_group_name_H-M   'P 1'
#
loop_
_entity.id
_entity.type
_entity.pdbx_description
1 polymer ?
#
loop_
_entity_poly.entity_id
_entity_poly.type
_entity_poly.pdbx_seq_one_letter_code
_entity_poly.pdbx_strand_id
1 'polypeptide(L)'
;MSDSPERRSPLEVLGPGLVTGAADDDPSGIGTYSQVGAQFGYGLAWTMFFGFPLLASIQAICARIGATTGRGIAQNLRRNYPPWLLRVVVVMLLIANVINLGADLGAMGA
;
A
#
# COMPACT_ATOMS: atom_id res chain seq x y z
N MET A 1 36.93 -13.82 14.15
CA MET A 1 35.76 -12.94 14.24
C MET A 1 34.72 -13.49 13.27
N SER A 2 33.94 -14.49 13.71
CA SER A 2 32.98 -15.21 12.86
C SER A 2 31.64 -14.50 12.96
N ASP A 3 31.31 -13.69 11.95
CA ASP A 3 30.00 -13.05 11.82
C ASP A 3 29.00 -14.13 11.37
N SER A 4 28.24 -14.66 12.32
CA SER A 4 27.08 -15.51 12.04
C SER A 4 25.95 -14.63 11.50
N PRO A 5 25.27 -14.99 10.39
CA PRO A 5 24.19 -14.17 9.85
C PRO A 5 23.04 -14.14 10.87
N GLU A 6 22.79 -12.97 11.46
CA GLU A 6 21.65 -12.73 12.33
C GLU A 6 20.36 -13.09 11.57
N ARG A 7 19.75 -14.22 11.94
CA ARG A 7 18.51 -14.70 11.35
C ARG A 7 17.40 -13.79 11.84
N ARG A 8 17.03 -12.78 11.05
CA ARG A 8 15.91 -11.88 11.36
C ARG A 8 14.69 -12.68 11.77
N SER A 9 14.04 -12.27 12.85
CA SER A 9 12.86 -12.95 13.37
C SER A 9 11.73 -12.90 12.33
N PRO A 10 10.92 -13.96 12.16
CA PRO A 10 9.77 -13.94 11.24
C PRO A 10 8.84 -12.75 11.49
N LEU A 11 8.74 -12.26 12.74
CA LEU A 11 7.97 -11.07 13.10
C LEU A 11 8.58 -9.77 12.54
N GLU A 12 9.91 -9.65 12.54
CA GLU A 12 10.61 -8.49 11.97
C GLU A 12 10.49 -8.43 10.44
N VAL A 13 10.44 -9.60 9.79
CA VAL A 13 10.26 -9.71 8.34
C VAL A 13 8.81 -9.39 7.94
N LEU A 14 7.83 -9.74 8.78
CA LEU A 14 6.41 -9.46 8.54
C LEU A 14 6.01 -8.00 8.80
N GLY A 15 6.73 -7.29 9.65
CA GLY A 15 6.41 -5.91 10.08
C GLY A 15 6.04 -4.95 8.93
N PRO A 16 6.86 -4.81 7.88
CA PRO A 16 6.54 -3.94 6.75
C PRO A 16 5.28 -4.33 5.99
N GLY A 17 5.02 -5.64 5.85
CA GLY A 17 3.83 -6.16 5.18
C GLY A 17 2.56 -5.90 5.99
N LEU A 18 2.61 -6.13 7.31
CA LEU A 18 1.52 -5.83 8.23
C LEU A 18 1.17 -4.34 8.25
N VAL A 19 2.18 -3.46 8.30
CA VAL A 19 1.96 -2.01 8.27
C VAL A 19 1.34 -1.57 6.94
N THR A 20 1.80 -2.15 5.83
CA THR A 20 1.23 -1.83 4.50
C THR A 20 -0.21 -2.30 4.39
N GLY A 21 -0.54 -3.49 4.89
CA GLY A 21 -1.92 -3.98 4.93
C GLY A 21 -2.83 -3.12 5.81
N ALA A 22 -2.38 -2.79 7.02
CA ALA A 22 -3.13 -1.92 7.93
C ALA A 22 -3.34 -0.50 7.37
N ALA A 23 -2.45 -0.03 6.50
CA ALA A 23 -2.60 1.26 5.83
C ALA A 23 -3.57 1.22 4.63
N ASP A 24 -3.86 0.05 4.07
CA ASP A 24 -4.81 -0.13 2.95
C ASP A 24 -6.25 -0.22 3.45
N ASP A 25 -6.45 -0.70 4.68
CA ASP A 25 -7.75 -0.77 5.37
C ASP A 25 -8.06 0.54 6.14
N ASP A 26 -8.06 1.66 5.44
CA ASP A 26 -8.40 2.97 6.00
C ASP A 26 -9.93 3.15 6.23
N PRO A 27 -10.36 4.06 7.13
CA PRO A 27 -11.78 4.30 7.40
C PRO A 27 -12.61 4.60 6.15
N SER A 28 -12.04 5.33 5.18
CA SER A 28 -12.69 5.61 3.91
C SER A 28 -12.90 4.35 3.06
N GLY A 29 -11.94 3.43 3.02
CA GLY A 29 -12.07 2.11 2.41
C GLY A 29 -13.15 1.27 3.08
N ILE A 30 -13.13 1.17 4.42
CA ILE A 30 -14.15 0.43 5.19
C ILE A 30 -15.55 1.00 4.95
N GLY A 31 -15.69 2.34 4.91
CA GLY A 31 -16.95 3.01 4.61
C GLY A 31 -17.46 2.69 3.20
N THR A 32 -16.57 2.76 2.21
CA THR A 32 -16.89 2.45 0.82
C THR A 32 -17.35 1.00 0.65
N TYR A 33 -16.59 0.04 1.19
CA TYR A 33 -16.94 -1.38 1.07
C TYR A 33 -18.23 -1.71 1.86
N SER A 34 -18.48 -1.04 2.99
CA SER A 34 -19.72 -1.19 3.76
C SER A 34 -20.93 -0.63 3.02
N GLN A 35 -20.79 0.54 2.39
CA GLN A 35 -21.86 1.12 1.57
C GLN A 35 -22.17 0.24 0.36
N VAL A 36 -21.13 -0.22 -0.34
CA VAL A 36 -21.28 -1.13 -1.48
C VAL A 36 -21.90 -2.46 -1.03
N GLY A 37 -21.49 -3.00 0.11
CA GLY A 37 -22.07 -4.20 0.70
C GLY A 37 -23.54 -4.04 1.10
N ALA A 38 -23.92 -2.88 1.65
CA ALA A 38 -25.31 -2.57 1.98
C ALA A 38 -26.20 -2.44 0.74
N GLN A 39 -25.66 -1.92 -0.37
CA GLN A 39 -26.40 -1.73 -1.62
C GLN A 39 -26.49 -2.99 -2.50
N PHE A 40 -25.40 -3.75 -2.61
CA PHE A 40 -25.27 -4.86 -3.55
C PHE A 40 -25.17 -6.24 -2.87
N GLY A 41 -25.13 -6.30 -1.54
CA GLY A 41 -24.91 -7.54 -0.80
C GLY A 41 -23.61 -8.22 -1.25
N TYR A 42 -23.66 -9.54 -1.43
CA TYR A 42 -22.54 -10.32 -1.97
C TYR A 42 -22.45 -10.33 -3.50
N GLY A 43 -23.27 -9.55 -4.21
CA GLY A 43 -23.31 -9.54 -5.68
C GLY A 43 -21.98 -9.13 -6.34
N LEU A 44 -21.10 -8.45 -5.59
CA LEU A 44 -19.78 -8.01 -6.05
C LEU A 44 -18.62 -8.84 -5.47
N ALA A 45 -18.88 -9.88 -4.66
CA ALA A 45 -17.81 -10.66 -4.03
C ALA A 45 -16.92 -11.37 -5.06
N TRP A 46 -17.43 -11.66 -6.26
CA TRP A 46 -16.64 -12.24 -7.35
C TRP A 46 -15.47 -11.35 -7.78
N THR A 47 -15.54 -10.04 -7.56
CA THR A 47 -14.45 -9.11 -7.87
C THR A 47 -13.21 -9.38 -7.02
N MET A 48 -13.37 -9.88 -5.78
CA MET A 48 -12.23 -10.27 -4.93
C MET A 48 -11.38 -11.36 -5.57
N PHE A 49 -11.97 -12.26 -6.37
CA PHE A 49 -11.23 -13.33 -7.03
C PHE A 49 -10.15 -12.79 -7.98
N PHE A 50 -10.40 -11.62 -8.59
CA PHE A 50 -9.45 -10.94 -9.46
C PHE A 50 -8.67 -9.84 -8.74
N GLY A 51 -9.31 -9.12 -7.82
CA GLY A 51 -8.70 -8.02 -7.07
C GLY A 51 -7.60 -8.49 -6.13
N PHE A 52 -7.84 -9.56 -5.37
CA PHE A 52 -6.88 -10.10 -4.41
C PHE A 52 -5.54 -10.52 -5.04
N PRO A 53 -5.48 -11.36 -6.09
CA PRO A 53 -4.22 -11.73 -6.70
C PRO A 53 -3.51 -10.55 -7.37
N LEU A 54 -4.25 -9.56 -7.89
CA LEU A 54 -3.66 -8.34 -8.44
C LEU A 54 -2.97 -7.53 -7.35
N LEU A 55 -3.65 -7.30 -6.23
CA LEU A 55 -3.14 -6.54 -5.08
C LEU A 55 -1.93 -7.22 -4.46
N ALA A 56 -2.01 -8.55 -4.24
CA ALA A 56 -0.90 -9.36 -3.77
C ALA A 56 0.32 -9.31 -4.71
N SER A 57 0.09 -9.33 -6.04
CA SER A 57 1.17 -9.22 -7.03
C SER A 57 1.86 -7.87 -6.96
N ILE A 58 1.10 -6.77 -6.85
CA ILE A 58 1.66 -5.42 -6.73
C ILE A 58 2.47 -5.29 -5.43
N GLN A 59 1.93 -5.74 -4.30
CA GLN A 59 2.66 -5.73 -3.02
C GLN A 59 3.93 -6.58 -3.08
N ALA A 60 3.89 -7.76 -3.72
CA ALA A 60 5.07 -8.59 -3.90
C ALA A 60 6.15 -7.91 -4.76
N ILE A 61 5.76 -7.22 -5.83
CA ILE A 61 6.69 -6.44 -6.67
C ILE A 61 7.31 -5.31 -5.86
N CYS A 62 6.51 -4.52 -5.13
CA CYS A 62 6.98 -3.44 -4.28
C CYS A 62 7.94 -3.94 -3.20
N ALA A 63 7.60 -5.04 -2.52
CA ALA A 63 8.44 -5.68 -1.52
C ALA A 63 9.77 -6.17 -2.12
N ARG A 64 9.75 -6.80 -3.30
CA ARG A 64 10.96 -7.23 -4.01
C ARG A 64 11.84 -6.07 -4.42
N ILE A 65 11.27 -4.98 -4.93
CA ILE A 65 12.03 -3.77 -5.28
C ILE A 65 12.68 -3.17 -4.03
N GLY A 66 11.94 -3.06 -2.92
CA GLY A 66 12.47 -2.56 -1.66
C GLY A 66 13.58 -3.45 -1.08
N ALA A 67 13.38 -4.77 -1.09
CA ALA A 67 14.34 -5.75 -0.59
C ALA A 67 15.63 -5.81 -1.43
N THR A 68 15.52 -5.70 -2.76
CA THR A 68 16.68 -5.78 -3.67
C THR A 68 17.46 -4.47 -3.74
N THR A 69 16.78 -3.31 -3.73
CA THR A 69 17.44 -2.00 -3.85
C THR A 69 17.87 -1.40 -2.50
N GLY A 70 17.33 -1.95 -1.39
CA GLY A 70 17.49 -1.43 -0.03
C GLY A 70 16.91 -0.03 0.17
N ARG A 71 16.02 0.41 -0.74
CA ARG A 71 15.52 1.79 -0.84
C ARG A 71 14.05 1.80 -1.21
N GLY A 72 13.34 2.84 -0.78
CA GLY A 72 11.94 3.04 -1.17
C GLY A 72 11.77 3.41 -2.65
N ILE A 73 10.55 3.24 -3.16
CA ILE A 73 10.18 3.49 -4.57
C ILE A 73 10.58 4.91 -5.01
N ALA A 74 10.30 5.93 -4.19
CA ALA A 74 10.66 7.32 -4.49
C ALA A 74 12.18 7.55 -4.60
N GLN A 75 12.97 6.87 -3.77
CA GLN A 75 14.43 6.98 -3.82
C GLN A 75 15.02 6.22 -5.00
N ASN A 76 14.40 5.11 -5.41
CA ASN A 76 14.77 4.41 -6.63
C ASN A 76 14.39 5.22 -7.89
N LEU A 77 13.24 5.89 -7.87
CA LEU A 77 12.80 6.79 -8.94
C LEU A 77 13.75 7.97 -9.09
N ARG A 78 14.15 8.61 -7.99
CA ARG A 78 15.12 9.72 -7.99
C ARG A 78 16.48 9.36 -8.63
N ARG A 79 16.91 8.11 -8.52
CA ARG A 79 18.22 7.66 -9.03
C ARG A 79 18.21 7.27 -10.51
N ASN A 80 17.12 6.66 -10.96
CA ASN A 80 17.05 6.09 -12.31
C ASN A 80 16.27 6.96 -13.31
N TYR A 81 15.53 7.96 -12.83
CA TYR A 81 14.67 8.79 -13.65
C TYR A 81 14.95 10.29 -13.49
N PRO A 82 14.59 11.10 -14.51
CA PRO A 82 14.77 12.53 -14.45
C PRO A 82 13.96 13.18 -13.30
N PRO A 83 14.46 14.28 -12.71
CA PRO A 83 13.89 14.88 -11.51
C PRO A 83 12.50 15.51 -11.73
N TRP A 84 12.05 15.72 -12.97
CA TRP A 84 10.69 16.18 -13.25
C TRP A 84 9.66 15.07 -12.99
N LEU A 85 9.96 13.83 -13.37
CA LEU A 85 9.06 12.69 -13.19
C LEU A 85 8.86 12.38 -11.71
N LEU A 86 9.95 12.42 -10.94
CA LEU A 86 9.90 12.29 -9.48
C LEU A 86 8.97 13.35 -8.86
N ARG A 87 9.11 14.62 -9.26
CA ARG A 87 8.27 15.72 -8.75
C ARG A 87 6.81 15.51 -9.09
N VAL A 88 6.50 15.10 -10.32
CA VAL A 88 5.11 14.80 -10.73
C VAL A 88 4.53 13.68 -9.88
N VAL A 89 5.25 12.56 -9.73
CA VAL A 89 4.78 11.41 -8.93
C VAL A 89 4.59 11.79 -7.47
N VAL A 90 5.50 12.57 -6.87
CA VAL A 90 5.39 13.02 -5.49
C VAL A 90 4.21 13.98 -5.29
N VAL A 91 3.99 14.93 -6.19
CA VAL A 91 2.84 15.84 -6.13
C VAL A 91 1.53 15.08 -6.27
N MET A 92 1.46 14.13 -7.21
CA MET A 92 0.29 13.29 -7.41
C MET A 92 0.01 12.42 -6.17
N LEU A 93 1.05 11.85 -5.56
CA LEU A 93 0.94 11.09 -4.32
C LEU A 93 0.45 11.97 -3.16
N LEU A 94 0.96 13.21 -3.06
CA LEU A 94 0.49 14.16 -2.05
C LEU A 94 -0.99 14.49 -2.22
N ILE A 95 -1.44 14.78 -3.44
CA ILE A 95 -2.86 15.05 -3.73
C ILE A 95 -3.72 13.84 -3.36
N ALA A 96 -3.33 12.63 -3.77
CA ALA A 96 -4.06 11.41 -3.45
C ALA A 96 -4.19 11.18 -1.93
N ASN A 97 -3.10 11.33 -1.18
CA ASN A 97 -3.13 11.17 0.28
C ASN A 97 -3.96 12.26 0.97
N VAL A 98 -3.95 13.50 0.47
CA VAL A 98 -4.80 14.58 1.01
C VAL A 98 -6.28 14.29 0.79
N ILE A 99 -6.64 13.73 -0.37
CA ILE A 99 -8.02 13.30 -0.64
C ILE A 99 -8.43 12.15 0.29
N ASN A 100 -7.59 11.12 0.44
CA ASN A 100 -7.87 10.02 1.39
C ASN A 100 -8.04 10.55 2.81
N LEU A 101 -7.18 11.44 3.28
CA LEU A 101 -7.32 12.05 4.60
C LEU A 101 -8.66 12.79 4.77
N GLY A 102 -9.09 13.51 3.73
CA GLY A 102 -10.41 14.16 3.73
C GLY A 102 -11.56 13.15 3.78
N ALA A 103 -11.44 12.04 3.05
CA ALA A 103 -12.42 10.97 3.06
C ALA A 103 -12.48 10.24 4.41
N ASP A 104 -11.33 9.96 5.02
CA ASP A 104 -11.23 9.34 6.35
C ASP A 104 -11.88 10.21 7.42
N LEU A 105 -11.62 11.52 7.40
CA LEU A 105 -12.26 12.48 8.30
C LEU A 105 -13.78 12.52 8.08
N GLY A 106 -14.24 12.46 6.83
CA GLY A 106 -15.66 12.37 6.50
C GLY A 106 -16.31 11.07 6.98
N ALA A 107 -15.62 9.94 6.83
CA ALA A 107 -16.10 8.62 7.25
C ALA A 107 -16.14 8.45 8.77
N MET A 108 -15.20 9.05 9.51
CA MET A 108 -15.21 9.04 11.00
C MET A 108 -16.23 10.02 11.60
N GLY A 109 -16.58 11.08 10.88
CA GLY A 109 -17.49 12.13 11.36
C GLY A 109 -18.97 11.89 11.04
N ALA A 110 -19.29 10.89 10.21
CA ALA A 110 -20.64 10.48 9.81
C ALA A 110 -21.18 9.35 10.70
#